data_AF-A0ABD0PI83-F1
#
_entry.id   AF-A0ABD0PI83-F1
#
_cell.length_a   1.000
_cell.length_b   1.000
_cell.length_c   1.000
_cell.angle_alpha   90.00
_cell.angle_beta   90.00
_cell.angle_gamma   90.00
#
_symmetry.space_group_name_H-M   'P 1'
#
loop_
_entity.id
_entity.type
_entity.pdbx_description
1 polymer ?
#
loop_
_entity_poly.entity_id
_entity_poly.type
_entity_poly.pdbx_seq_one_letter_code
_entity_poly.pdbx_strand_id
1 'polypeptide(L)'
;RRGERSAACNILQHDRFGSGSVMVWGGISLEGRTALHVLARGSLTAIRPFVRPYAGAVGPGFLLMQDNARPHFLQDEGIDAMDWPACSPDLNPIEHIWDIMSRSIHQCHVAPQTVQELADALVQETIRHLIRSMPRHCREVIQARGGHTHY
;
A
#
# COMPACT_ATOMS: atom_id res chain seq x y z
N ARG A 1 -6.73 -33.78 4.34
CA ARG A 1 -7.01 -33.00 5.57
C ARG A 1 -5.78 -32.16 5.88
N ARG A 2 -5.99 -30.84 6.05
CA ARG A 2 -5.19 -29.83 6.77
C ARG A 2 -3.67 -29.83 6.63
N GLY A 3 -3.14 -28.72 6.11
CA GLY A 3 -1.75 -28.35 6.39
C GLY A 3 -1.13 -27.31 5.46
N GLU A 4 -1.77 -26.20 5.15
CA GLU A 4 -1.04 -25.03 4.63
C GLU A 4 -1.13 -23.89 5.63
N ARG A 5 0.02 -23.64 6.25
CA ARG A 5 0.29 -22.46 7.08
C ARG A 5 0.42 -21.28 6.12
N SER A 6 -0.65 -20.50 5.98
CA SER A 6 -0.57 -19.20 5.34
C SER A 6 0.40 -18.33 6.14
N ALA A 7 1.54 -18.02 5.54
CA ALA A 7 2.50 -17.10 6.10
C ALA A 7 1.83 -15.73 6.26
N ALA A 8 1.75 -15.28 7.51
CA ALA A 8 1.18 -14.01 7.95
C ALA A 8 2.13 -12.85 7.62
N CYS A 9 2.48 -12.66 6.35
CA CYS A 9 3.44 -11.60 6.00
C CYS A 9 2.81 -10.21 5.85
N ASN A 10 1.51 -10.07 5.56
CA ASN A 10 0.91 -8.74 5.34
C ASN A 10 -0.48 -8.56 5.97
N ILE A 11 -0.67 -9.02 7.22
CA ILE A 11 -1.79 -8.53 8.03
C ILE A 11 -1.19 -7.85 9.25
N LEU A 12 -0.94 -6.55 9.11
CA LEU A 12 -0.78 -5.68 10.28
C LEU A 12 -2.15 -5.60 10.95
N GLN A 13 -2.44 -6.57 11.83
CA GLN A 13 -3.56 -6.48 12.74
C GLN A 13 -3.18 -5.45 13.81
N HIS A 14 -3.52 -4.19 13.56
CA HIS A 14 -3.31 -3.11 14.50
C HIS A 14 -4.42 -3.15 15.56
N ASP A 15 -4.27 -4.00 16.57
CA ASP A 15 -5.16 -4.00 17.72
C ASP A 15 -4.48 -3.36 18.94
N ARG A 16 -4.95 -2.16 19.28
CA ARG A 16 -5.44 -1.79 20.61
C ARG A 16 -5.87 -0.32 20.64
N PHE A 17 -7.16 -0.08 20.38
CA PHE A 17 -8.06 0.69 21.25
C PHE A 17 -9.48 0.28 20.89
N GLY A 18 -10.28 -0.12 21.88
CA GLY A 18 -11.61 -0.69 21.65
C GLY A 18 -12.60 0.33 21.11
N SER A 19 -12.77 0.38 19.79
CA SER A 19 -14.04 0.63 19.07
C SER A 19 -13.79 0.64 17.55
N GLY A 20 -13.47 -0.51 16.97
CA GLY A 20 -13.51 -0.76 15.52
C GLY A 20 -12.29 -0.26 14.72
N SER A 21 -11.54 -1.19 14.11
CA SER A 21 -10.51 -0.88 13.11
C SER A 21 -11.15 -0.70 11.72
N VAL A 22 -10.79 0.38 11.02
CA VAL A 22 -11.21 0.59 9.62
C VAL A 22 -10.09 0.13 8.69
N MET A 23 -10.39 -0.79 7.77
CA MET A 23 -9.47 -1.14 6.69
C MET A 23 -9.66 -0.17 5.54
N VAL A 24 -8.57 0.45 5.07
CA VAL A 24 -8.57 1.37 3.94
C VAL A 24 -7.70 0.84 2.81
N TRP A 25 -8.06 1.20 1.58
CA TRP A 25 -7.26 0.99 0.38
C TRP A 25 -6.99 2.33 -0.28
N GLY A 26 -5.78 2.49 -0.80
CA GLY A 26 -5.40 3.64 -1.62
C GLY A 26 -4.35 3.24 -2.63
N GLY A 27 -4.22 4.01 -3.70
CA GLY A 27 -3.16 3.92 -4.69
C GLY A 27 -2.40 5.24 -4.79
N ILE A 28 -1.10 5.15 -5.02
CA ILE A 28 -0.22 6.31 -5.18
C ILE A 28 0.59 6.19 -6.49
N SER A 29 0.91 7.33 -7.09
CA SER A 29 1.82 7.45 -8.23
C SER A 29 2.54 8.80 -8.20
N LEU A 30 3.47 9.03 -9.13
CA LEU A 30 4.14 10.32 -9.28
C LEU A 30 3.17 11.46 -9.64
N GLU A 31 2.16 11.13 -10.45
CA GLU A 31 1.21 12.09 -11.01
C GLU A 31 0.00 12.34 -10.11
N GLY A 32 -0.30 11.43 -9.18
CA GLY A 32 -1.39 11.63 -8.24
C GLY A 32 -1.57 10.49 -7.24
N ARG A 33 -2.70 10.53 -6.54
CA ARG A 33 -3.16 9.47 -5.64
C ARG A 33 -4.65 9.25 -5.81
N THR A 34 -5.13 8.05 -5.49
CA THR A 34 -6.56 7.79 -5.40
C THR A 34 -7.14 8.41 -4.13
N ALA A 35 -8.46 8.48 -4.04
CA ALA A 35 -9.11 8.59 -2.74
C ALA A 35 -8.80 7.36 -1.88
N LEU A 36 -8.91 7.52 -0.56
CA LEU A 36 -8.86 6.40 0.37
C LEU A 36 -10.25 5.75 0.46
N HIS A 37 -10.30 4.44 0.19
CA HIS A 37 -11.54 3.67 0.14
C HIS A 37 -11.64 2.74 1.35
N VAL A 38 -12.74 2.82 2.11
CA VAL A 38 -13.00 1.91 3.23
C VAL A 38 -13.44 0.54 2.73
N LEU A 39 -12.75 -0.50 3.16
CA LEU A 39 -13.06 -1.89 2.84
C LEU A 39 -13.91 -2.52 3.95
N ALA A 40 -15.23 -2.53 3.77
CA ALA A 40 -16.19 -3.01 4.77
C ALA A 40 -16.08 -4.52 5.13
N ARG A 41 -15.35 -5.32 4.35
CA ARG A 41 -15.19 -6.78 4.56
C ARG A 41 -13.76 -7.28 4.42
N GLY A 42 -12.79 -6.37 4.36
CA GLY A 42 -11.36 -6.69 4.21
C GLY A 42 -11.00 -7.57 3.01
N SER A 43 -11.85 -7.64 1.99
CA SER A 43 -11.57 -8.46 0.80
C SER A 43 -10.82 -7.64 -0.23
N LEU A 44 -9.62 -8.07 -0.60
CA LEU A 44 -8.83 -7.48 -1.68
C LEU A 44 -9.54 -7.56 -3.05
N THR A 45 -10.50 -8.47 -3.24
CA THR A 45 -11.34 -8.48 -4.46
C THR A 45 -12.20 -7.23 -4.60
N ALA A 46 -12.46 -6.50 -3.51
CA ALA A 46 -13.24 -5.27 -3.53
C ALA A 46 -12.47 -4.08 -4.12
N ILE A 47 -11.16 -4.22 -4.40
CA ILE A 47 -10.34 -3.13 -4.95
C ILE A 47 -10.44 -3.03 -6.48
N ARG A 48 -10.91 -4.09 -7.15
CA ARG A 48 -11.09 -4.17 -8.62
C ARG A 48 -11.73 -2.92 -9.24
N PRO A 49 -12.90 -2.42 -8.77
CA PRO A 49 -13.55 -1.25 -9.36
C PRO A 49 -12.74 0.05 -9.21
N PHE A 50 -11.76 0.10 -8.30
CA PHE A 50 -10.95 1.30 -8.08
C PHE A 50 -9.67 1.30 -8.91
N VAL A 51 -9.05 0.13 -9.13
CA VAL A 51 -7.81 0.01 -9.92
C VAL A 51 -8.08 0.20 -11.42
N ARG A 52 -9.17 -0.38 -11.94
CA ARG A 52 -9.45 -0.39 -13.39
C ARG A 52 -9.60 1.00 -14.02
N PRO A 53 -10.37 1.95 -13.45
CA PRO A 53 -10.44 3.31 -13.99
C PRO A 53 -9.08 4.01 -13.99
N TYR A 54 -8.27 3.76 -12.97
CA TYR A 54 -6.94 4.35 -12.85
C TYR A 54 -5.97 3.79 -13.89
N ALA A 55 -5.97 2.47 -14.08
CA ALA A 55 -5.19 1.82 -15.13
C ALA A 55 -5.56 2.37 -16.53
N GLY A 56 -6.85 2.55 -16.80
CA GLY A 56 -7.33 3.16 -18.04
C GLY A 56 -6.91 4.62 -18.21
N ALA A 57 -6.84 5.40 -17.13
CA ALA A 57 -6.43 6.80 -17.15
C ALA A 57 -4.91 6.98 -17.36
N VAL A 58 -4.09 6.10 -16.77
CA VAL A 58 -2.63 6.08 -17.00
C VAL A 58 -2.31 5.57 -18.41
N GLY A 59 -3.05 4.58 -18.88
CA GLY A 59 -2.94 4.05 -20.24
C GLY A 59 -1.92 2.91 -20.37
N PRO A 60 -1.50 2.61 -21.63
CA PRO A 60 -0.61 1.51 -21.93
C PRO A 60 0.72 1.59 -21.16
N GLY A 61 1.15 0.48 -20.56
CA GLY A 61 2.36 0.42 -19.74
C GLY A 61 2.13 0.68 -18.24
N PHE A 62 0.86 0.83 -17.81
CA PHE A 62 0.52 0.80 -16.39
C PHE A 62 0.95 -0.53 -15.76
N LEU A 63 1.73 -0.44 -14.68
CA LEU A 63 2.13 -1.58 -13.87
C LEU A 63 1.61 -1.37 -12.44
N LEU A 64 0.78 -2.29 -11.97
CA LEU A 64 0.34 -2.27 -10.59
C LEU A 64 1.43 -2.86 -9.69
N MET A 65 1.79 -2.09 -8.67
CA MET A 65 2.61 -2.55 -7.56
C MET A 65 1.71 -2.90 -6.37
N GLN A 66 1.79 -4.14 -5.88
CA GLN A 66 1.08 -4.57 -4.66
C GLN A 66 1.90 -5.61 -3.88
N ASP A 67 1.62 -5.75 -2.59
CA ASP A 67 2.29 -6.62 -1.64
C ASP A 67 1.78 -8.08 -1.72
N ASN A 68 2.09 -8.75 -2.83
CA ASN A 68 2.02 -10.21 -3.00
C ASN A 68 0.71 -10.93 -2.56
N ALA A 69 -0.44 -10.27 -2.62
CA ALA A 69 -1.71 -10.99 -2.71
C ALA A 69 -1.80 -11.57 -4.12
N ARG A 70 -1.96 -12.90 -4.23
CA ARG A 70 -1.95 -13.62 -5.51
C ARG A 70 -2.83 -12.88 -6.54
N PRO A 71 -2.25 -12.38 -7.65
CA PRO A 71 -2.92 -11.44 -8.54
C PRO A 71 -3.85 -12.12 -9.55
N HIS A 72 -4.28 -13.37 -9.29
CA HIS A 72 -5.15 -14.11 -10.21
C HIS A 72 -6.39 -13.31 -10.60
N PHE A 73 -6.86 -12.42 -9.72
CA PHE A 73 -8.04 -11.62 -9.99
C PHE A 73 -7.84 -10.37 -10.85
N LEU A 74 -6.60 -9.93 -11.08
CA LEU A 74 -6.28 -8.73 -11.87
C LEU A 74 -5.80 -9.06 -13.28
N GLN A 75 -5.23 -10.26 -13.48
CA GLN A 75 -4.90 -10.76 -14.81
C GLN A 75 -6.14 -10.87 -15.71
N ASP A 76 -7.27 -11.29 -15.15
CA ASP A 76 -8.56 -11.33 -15.86
C ASP A 76 -9.04 -9.96 -16.36
N GLU A 77 -8.52 -8.86 -15.79
CA GLU A 77 -8.86 -7.47 -16.14
C GLU A 77 -7.84 -6.83 -17.10
N GLY A 78 -6.81 -7.58 -17.53
CA GLY A 78 -5.73 -7.05 -18.37
C GLY A 78 -4.84 -6.04 -17.64
N ILE A 79 -4.76 -6.13 -16.31
CA ILE A 79 -3.89 -5.28 -15.49
C ILE A 79 -2.61 -6.04 -15.18
N ASP A 80 -1.50 -5.58 -15.73
CA ASP A 80 -0.19 -6.12 -15.44
C ASP A 80 0.23 -5.74 -14.02
N ALA A 81 0.70 -6.74 -13.27
CA ALA A 81 1.28 -6.55 -11.94
C ALA A 81 2.81 -6.68 -12.05
N MET A 82 3.52 -5.84 -11.30
CA MET A 82 4.99 -5.92 -11.24
C MET A 82 5.43 -7.18 -10.49
N ASP A 83 6.43 -7.88 -11.03
CA ASP A 83 7.09 -8.98 -10.33
C ASP A 83 7.80 -8.44 -9.08
N TRP A 84 7.34 -8.89 -7.91
CA TRP A 84 7.80 -8.38 -6.61
C TRP A 84 8.34 -9.49 -5.72
N PRO A 85 9.49 -9.30 -5.05
CA PRO A 85 9.98 -10.27 -4.07
C PRO A 85 8.99 -10.41 -2.92
N ALA A 86 8.67 -11.66 -2.56
CA ALA A 86 7.81 -11.95 -1.42
C ALA A 86 8.43 -11.42 -0.13
N CYS A 87 7.59 -10.89 0.79
CA CYS A 87 8.00 -10.45 2.13
C CYS A 87 9.00 -9.27 2.15
N SER A 88 8.88 -8.30 1.23
CA SER A 88 9.67 -7.06 1.24
C SER A 88 8.78 -5.82 1.37
N PRO A 89 8.13 -5.60 2.54
CA PRO A 89 7.34 -4.38 2.78
C PRO A 89 8.20 -3.12 2.73
N ASP A 90 9.48 -3.22 3.11
CA ASP A 90 10.48 -2.13 3.06
C ASP A 90 10.71 -1.58 1.65
N LEU A 91 10.32 -2.34 0.63
CA LEU A 91 10.43 -1.91 -0.75
C LEU A 91 9.09 -1.37 -1.29
N ASN A 92 8.00 -1.44 -0.53
CA ASN A 92 6.69 -0.96 -0.96
C ASN A 92 6.45 0.49 -0.52
N PRO A 93 6.48 1.48 -1.44
CA PRO A 93 6.34 2.88 -1.08
C PRO A 93 5.03 3.16 -0.33
N ILE A 94 3.97 2.41 -0.60
CA ILE A 94 2.70 2.67 0.08
C ILE A 94 2.75 2.31 1.58
N GLU A 95 3.56 1.32 1.97
CA GLU A 95 3.78 0.98 3.38
C GLU A 95 4.46 2.13 4.13
N HIS A 96 5.41 2.80 3.48
CA HIS A 96 6.07 3.97 4.05
C HIS A 96 5.10 5.14 4.19
N ILE A 97 4.16 5.30 3.25
CA ILE A 97 3.08 6.29 3.39
C ILE A 97 2.19 5.95 4.58
N TRP A 98 1.78 4.68 4.74
CA TRP A 98 0.98 4.25 5.89
C TRP A 98 1.68 4.52 7.22
N ASP A 99 2.98 4.28 7.28
CA ASP A 99 3.78 4.56 8.46
C ASP A 99 3.92 6.07 8.75
N ILE A 100 4.16 6.90 7.73
CA ILE A 100 4.14 8.38 7.89
C ILE A 100 2.78 8.84 8.41
N MET A 101 1.69 8.31 7.87
CA MET A 101 0.33 8.66 8.28
C MET A 101 0.06 8.22 9.72
N SER A 102 0.44 7.00 10.09
CA SER A 102 0.32 6.47 11.45
C SER A 102 1.09 7.34 12.46
N ARG A 103 2.35 7.67 12.16
CA ARG A 103 3.18 8.57 12.99
C ARG A 103 2.57 9.96 13.12
N SER A 104 2.03 10.51 12.04
CA SER A 104 1.33 11.81 12.08
C SER A 104 0.10 11.76 12.98
N ILE A 105 -0.73 10.73 12.88
CA ILE A 105 -1.92 10.57 13.74
C ILE A 105 -1.51 10.49 15.22
N HIS A 106 -0.46 9.74 15.53
CA HIS A 106 0.03 9.61 16.90
C HIS A 106 0.61 10.90 17.48
N GLN A 107 1.09 11.82 16.64
CA GLN A 107 1.64 13.12 17.06
C GLN A 107 0.59 14.25 17.05
N CYS A 108 -0.52 14.08 16.32
CA CYS A 108 -1.60 15.05 16.28
C CYS A 108 -2.41 15.02 17.58
N HIS A 109 -2.61 16.20 18.17
CA HIS A 109 -3.47 16.37 19.36
C HIS A 109 -4.95 16.07 19.05
N VAL A 110 -5.35 16.22 17.79
CA VAL A 110 -6.67 15.87 17.28
C VAL A 110 -6.49 14.81 16.21
N ALA A 111 -6.91 13.58 16.51
CA ALA A 111 -6.90 12.50 15.53
C ALA A 111 -7.91 12.80 14.42
N PRO A 112 -7.59 12.50 13.15
CA PRO A 112 -8.54 12.65 12.05
C PRO A 112 -9.80 11.83 12.35
N GLN A 113 -10.96 12.45 12.20
CA GLN A 113 -12.27 11.85 12.48
C GLN A 113 -12.86 11.19 11.22
N THR A 114 -12.32 11.52 10.04
CA THR A 114 -12.78 11.00 8.76
C THR A 114 -11.62 10.48 7.90
N VAL A 115 -11.94 9.52 7.02
CA VAL A 115 -10.98 9.01 6.03
C VAL A 115 -10.57 10.09 5.03
N GLN A 116 -11.43 11.10 4.81
CA GLN A 116 -11.11 12.25 3.97
C GLN A 116 -10.06 13.15 4.63
N GLU A 117 -10.20 13.48 5.91
CA GLU A 117 -9.17 14.23 6.66
C GLU A 117 -7.82 13.51 6.64
N LEU A 118 -7.85 12.18 6.78
CA LEU A 118 -6.66 11.35 6.69
C LEU A 118 -6.04 11.41 5.28
N ALA A 119 -6.87 11.38 4.23
CA ALA A 119 -6.41 11.51 2.86
C ALA A 119 -5.82 12.91 2.59
N ASP A 120 -6.44 13.97 3.08
CA ASP A 120 -6.03 15.36 2.84
C ASP A 120 -4.71 15.71 3.52
N ALA A 121 -4.38 15.06 4.64
CA ALA A 121 -3.07 15.15 5.26
C ALA A 121 -1.95 14.59 4.36
N LEU A 122 -2.27 13.71 3.40
CA LEU A 122 -1.31 13.15 2.47
C LEU A 122 -1.06 14.09 1.29
N VAL A 123 0.04 14.82 1.36
CA VAL A 123 0.49 15.76 0.32
C VAL A 123 1.22 15.02 -0.80
N GLN A 124 0.89 15.36 -2.06
CA GLN A 124 1.48 14.73 -3.26
C GLN A 124 3.01 14.84 -3.29
N GLU A 125 3.59 15.91 -2.73
CA GLU A 125 5.05 16.08 -2.70
C GLU A 125 5.74 15.03 -1.82
N THR A 126 5.12 14.61 -0.72
CA THR A 126 5.60 13.51 0.12
C THR A 126 5.66 12.20 -0.67
N ILE A 127 4.61 11.93 -1.46
CA ILE A 127 4.55 10.76 -2.34
C ILE A 127 5.66 10.82 -3.39
N ARG A 128 5.86 11.97 -4.04
CA ARG A 128 6.91 12.12 -5.06
C ARG A 128 8.31 11.91 -4.49
N HIS A 129 8.61 12.52 -3.34
CA HIS A 129 9.90 12.36 -2.68
C HIS A 129 10.18 10.89 -2.35
N LEU A 130 9.16 10.19 -1.83
CA LEU A 130 9.28 8.78 -1.50
C LEU A 130 9.48 7.90 -2.75
N ILE A 131 8.64 8.06 -3.79
CA ILE A 131 8.80 7.28 -5.02
C ILE A 131 10.19 7.52 -5.64
N ARG A 132 10.68 8.76 -5.61
CA ARG A 132 12.02 9.12 -6.10
C ARG A 132 13.15 8.56 -5.23
N SER A 133 12.93 8.27 -3.95
CA SER A 133 13.94 7.66 -3.08
C SER A 133 14.05 6.14 -3.25
N MET A 134 13.04 5.49 -3.84
CA MET A 134 13.01 4.04 -4.03
C MET A 134 14.23 3.45 -4.75
N PRO A 135 14.76 4.04 -5.83
CA PRO A 135 15.97 3.49 -6.46
C PRO A 135 17.19 3.45 -5.53
N ARG A 136 17.27 4.35 -4.54
CA ARG A 136 18.30 4.31 -3.50
C ARG A 136 17.99 3.20 -2.49
N HIS A 137 16.74 3.07 -2.05
CA HIS A 137 16.34 2.02 -1.10
C HIS A 137 16.49 0.61 -1.67
N CYS A 138 16.13 0.38 -2.94
CA CYS A 138 16.40 -0.87 -3.62
C CYS A 138 17.91 -1.21 -3.60
N ARG A 139 18.78 -0.21 -3.80
CA ARG A 139 20.24 -0.41 -3.72
C ARG A 139 20.69 -0.76 -2.31
N GLU A 140 20.13 -0.14 -1.28
CA GLU A 140 20.43 -0.44 0.12
C GLU A 140 20.03 -1.87 0.48
N VAL A 141 18.85 -2.33 0.05
CA VAL A 141 18.39 -3.72 0.26
C VAL A 141 19.29 -4.72 -0.47
N ILE A 142 19.70 -4.41 -1.70
CA ILE A 142 20.64 -5.24 -2.48
C ILE A 142 21.99 -5.33 -1.75
N GLN A 143 22.51 -4.21 -1.25
CA GLN A 143 23.77 -4.17 -0.49
C GLN A 143 23.67 -4.94 0.83
N ALA A 144 22.52 -4.88 1.49
CA ALA A 144 22.19 -5.66 2.69
C ALA A 144 21.91 -7.15 2.39
N ARG A 145 21.99 -7.59 1.13
CA ARG A 145 21.66 -8.96 0.68
C ARG A 145 20.26 -9.41 1.07
N GLY A 146 19.29 -8.50 1.00
CA GLY A 146 17.91 -8.75 1.42
C GLY A 146 17.69 -8.69 2.94
N GLY A 147 18.70 -8.27 3.72
CA GLY A 147 18.54 -7.94 5.13
C GLY A 147 17.78 -6.63 5.35
N HIS A 148 17.39 -6.38 6.60
CA HIS A 148 16.69 -5.17 6.99
C HIS A 148 17.53 -3.92 6.67
N THR A 149 16.93 -2.99 5.94
CA THR A 149 17.49 -1.66 5.75
C THR A 149 17.01 -0.73 6.86
N HIS A 150 17.87 0.19 7.29
CA HIS A 150 17.46 1.22 8.24
C HIS A 150 16.47 2.18 7.57
N TYR A 151 15.26 2.21 8.10
CA TYR A 151 14.27 3.26 7.91
C TYR A 151 13.92 3.87 9.27
#